data_AF-A0A7V3U1G3-F1
#
_entry.id   AF-A0A7V3U1G3-F1
#
_cell.length_a   1.000
_cell.length_b   1.000
_cell.length_c   1.000
_cell.angle_alpha   90.00
_cell.angle_beta   90.00
_cell.angle_gamma   90.00
#
_symmetry.space_group_name_H-M   'P 1'
#
loop_
_entity.id
_entity.type
_entity.pdbx_description
1 polymer ?
#
loop_
_entity_poly.entity_id
_entity_poly.type
_entity_poly.pdbx_seq_one_letter_code
_entity_poly.pdbx_strand_id
1 'polypeptide(L)'
;MEWIHRQVLHDLRCVALACGDARQRIVGLSNPKDRPKIEETLLSVLDDKHLNCPIGDMGDSVRKVLQIGAWQQSDDPEMATFSIAILLADVWNTSVGFGSPDQDWSDLSPFIMNLPPARRAVLLRAYFELYQMGICKADSFPNPNQYPTENADEIMSPLCCLARKMTEDELNFVSQADYGCDVRKHLTALYEVLDQPDCRFPKDECLYPNEVVELISHDPSSMGFVGCTALLIINDIHSSGHHDYMSFRWMNNSKAYCGLSDSQREPILRGIRHLYETDKDGWDPTELQFGKKRDKQVMSIPYYDSGSAA
;
A
#
# COMPACT_ATOMS: atom_id res chain seq x y z
N MET A 1 0.56 -3.79 14.40
CA MET A 1 1.00 -2.37 14.39
C MET A 1 2.43 -2.13 13.90
N GLU A 2 3.41 -3.02 14.10
CA GLU A 2 4.79 -2.73 13.61
C GLU A 2 4.87 -2.72 12.08
N TRP A 3 4.15 -3.63 11.41
CA TRP A 3 4.22 -3.72 9.94
C TRP A 3 3.60 -2.50 9.25
N ILE A 4 2.39 -2.09 9.64
CA ILE A 4 1.70 -0.93 9.04
C ILE A 4 2.55 0.35 9.15
N HIS A 5 3.20 0.56 10.30
CA HIS A 5 4.12 1.67 10.49
C HIS A 5 5.29 1.62 9.51
N ARG A 6 5.92 0.45 9.33
CA ARG A 6 7.01 0.29 8.35
C ARG A 6 6.52 0.50 6.92
N GLN A 7 5.31 0.06 6.59
CA GLN A 7 4.71 0.27 5.26
C GLN A 7 4.47 1.76 4.99
N VAL A 8 3.87 2.48 5.93
CA VAL A 8 3.61 3.92 5.77
C VAL A 8 4.91 4.71 5.62
N LEU A 9 5.92 4.43 6.44
CA LEU A 9 7.23 5.09 6.31
C LEU A 9 7.92 4.77 4.98
N HIS A 10 7.82 3.52 4.51
CA HIS A 10 8.31 3.12 3.20
C HIS A 10 7.63 3.94 2.09
N ASP A 11 6.31 4.02 2.12
CA ASP A 11 5.52 4.77 1.13
C ASP A 11 5.85 6.27 1.14
N LEU A 12 5.92 6.90 2.32
CA LEU A 12 6.30 8.32 2.46
C LEU A 12 7.70 8.59 1.90
N ARG A 13 8.64 7.67 2.11
CA ARG A 13 9.99 7.76 1.53
C ARG A 13 9.93 7.69 0.01
N CYS A 14 9.15 6.76 -0.54
CA CYS A 14 8.98 6.64 -1.98
C CYS A 14 8.37 7.92 -2.59
N VAL A 15 7.37 8.52 -1.95
CA VAL A 15 6.79 9.80 -2.37
C VAL A 15 7.85 10.92 -2.33
N ALA A 16 8.62 11.02 -1.25
CA ALA A 16 9.66 12.04 -1.14
C ALA A 16 10.73 11.88 -2.24
N LEU A 17 11.16 10.64 -2.53
CA LEU A 17 12.11 10.35 -3.60
C LEU A 17 11.54 10.65 -5.00
N ALA A 18 10.23 10.46 -5.21
CA ALA A 18 9.56 10.75 -6.48
C ALA A 18 9.45 12.26 -6.77
N CYS A 19 9.67 13.14 -5.79
CA CYS A 19 9.56 14.59 -5.95
C CYS A 19 10.79 15.26 -6.61
N GLY A 20 11.71 14.48 -7.19
CA GLY A 20 12.85 14.97 -7.97
C GLY A 20 13.69 16.03 -7.24
N ASP A 21 13.89 17.19 -7.88
CA ASP A 21 14.70 18.30 -7.35
C ASP A 21 14.01 19.13 -6.24
N ALA A 22 12.86 18.68 -5.71
CA ALA A 22 12.18 19.32 -4.58
C ALA A 22 13.12 19.55 -3.38
N ARG A 23 14.02 18.60 -3.10
CA ARG A 23 14.99 18.71 -1.99
C ARG A 23 15.88 19.94 -2.12
N GLN A 24 16.48 20.15 -3.30
CA GLN A 24 17.38 21.28 -3.55
C GLN A 24 16.65 22.62 -3.43
N ARG A 25 15.38 22.66 -3.85
CA ARG A 25 14.52 23.84 -3.70
C ARG A 25 14.21 24.13 -2.23
N ILE A 26 13.91 23.11 -1.41
CA ILE A 26 13.78 23.24 0.05
C ILE A 26 15.04 23.80 0.69
N VAL A 27 16.21 23.26 0.33
CA VAL A 27 17.50 23.77 0.82
C VAL A 27 17.65 25.25 0.48
N GLY A 28 17.19 25.67 -0.70
CA GLY A 28 17.18 27.06 -1.16
C GLY A 28 16.42 28.04 -0.25
N LEU A 29 15.40 27.57 0.48
CA LEU A 29 14.61 28.36 1.44
C LEU A 29 15.39 28.73 2.71
N SER A 30 16.49 28.04 2.98
CA SER A 30 17.31 28.28 4.16
C SER A 30 18.32 29.42 3.98
N ASN A 31 18.84 29.93 5.10
CA ASN A 31 19.94 30.89 5.09
C ASN A 31 21.14 30.30 4.33
N PRO A 32 21.82 31.08 3.46
CA PRO A 32 22.95 30.58 2.67
C PRO A 32 24.05 29.88 3.47
N LYS A 33 24.31 30.33 4.71
CA LYS A 33 25.29 29.73 5.63
C LYS A 33 24.90 28.35 6.15
N ASP A 34 23.60 28.03 6.20
CA ASP A 34 23.06 26.81 6.78
C ASP A 34 22.75 25.75 5.71
N ARG A 35 22.68 26.15 4.43
CA ARG A 35 22.36 25.29 3.27
C ARG A 35 23.13 23.97 3.22
N PRO A 36 24.49 23.94 3.35
CA PRO A 36 25.22 22.68 3.24
C PRO A 36 24.82 21.68 4.33
N LYS A 37 24.59 22.17 5.56
CA LYS A 37 24.21 21.33 6.70
C LYS A 37 22.77 20.82 6.59
N ILE A 38 21.86 21.67 6.12
CA ILE A 38 20.47 21.28 5.87
C ILE A 38 20.40 20.24 4.76
N GLU A 39 21.17 20.41 3.68
CA GLU A 39 21.24 19.44 2.59
C GLU A 39 21.78 18.09 3.08
N GLU A 40 22.91 18.09 3.79
CA GLU A 40 23.49 16.88 4.39
C GLU A 40 22.49 16.19 5.34
N THR A 41 21.78 16.96 6.14
CA THR A 41 20.78 16.42 7.07
C THR A 41 19.60 15.80 6.31
N LEU A 42 19.05 16.48 5.29
CA LEU A 42 17.95 15.95 4.49
C LEU A 42 18.35 14.68 3.73
N LEU A 43 19.59 14.59 3.24
CA LEU A 43 20.14 13.36 2.67
C LEU A 43 20.16 12.23 3.70
N SER A 44 20.66 12.50 4.91
CA SER A 44 20.65 11.52 6.00
C SER A 44 19.24 11.09 6.41
N VAL A 45 18.26 12.00 6.39
CA VAL A 45 16.85 11.70 6.66
C VAL A 45 16.31 10.73 5.60
N LEU A 46 16.58 10.99 4.32
CA LEU A 46 16.15 10.13 3.21
C LEU A 46 16.85 8.77 3.19
N ASP A 47 18.04 8.65 3.76
CA ASP A 47 18.75 7.37 3.92
C ASP A 47 18.29 6.58 5.14
N ASP A 48 17.70 7.24 6.15
CA ASP A 48 17.07 6.59 7.29
C ASP A 48 15.77 5.90 6.86
N LYS A 49 15.67 4.60 7.17
CA LYS A 49 14.44 3.80 6.99
C LYS A 49 13.24 4.36 7.77
N HIS A 50 13.49 5.21 8.75
CA HIS A 50 12.46 5.84 9.58
C HIS A 50 12.18 7.31 9.22
N LEU A 51 12.95 7.92 8.30
CA LEU A 51 12.81 9.33 7.93
C LEU A 51 12.84 10.30 9.13
N ASN A 52 13.66 10.02 10.15
CA ASN A 52 13.71 10.86 11.35
C ASN A 52 14.46 12.15 11.11
N CYS A 53 13.84 13.30 11.41
CA CYS A 53 14.62 14.53 11.56
C CYS A 53 15.39 14.48 12.88
N PRO A 54 16.68 14.87 12.91
CA PRO A 54 17.48 14.82 14.13
C PRO A 54 16.88 15.70 15.24
N ILE A 55 17.30 15.46 16.48
CA ILE A 55 16.91 16.30 17.62
C ILE A 55 17.90 17.47 17.75
N GLY A 56 17.41 18.62 18.22
CA GLY A 56 18.20 19.82 18.49
C GLY A 56 18.15 20.85 17.35
N ASP A 57 18.97 21.90 17.46
CA ASP A 57 18.92 23.10 16.62
C ASP A 57 18.91 22.81 15.11
N MET A 58 19.65 21.80 14.66
CA MET A 58 19.69 21.42 13.25
C MET A 58 18.38 20.77 12.81
N GLY A 59 17.81 19.90 13.64
CA GLY A 59 16.50 19.31 13.42
C GLY A 59 15.40 20.35 13.32
N ASP A 60 15.42 21.33 14.23
CA ASP A 60 14.45 22.43 14.24
C ASP A 60 14.60 23.31 13.00
N SER A 61 15.83 23.53 12.54
CA SER A 61 16.10 24.25 11.30
C SER A 61 15.56 23.49 10.07
N VAL A 62 15.72 22.17 10.02
CA VAL A 62 15.18 21.31 8.96
C VAL A 62 13.66 21.29 8.98
N ARG A 63 13.03 21.07 10.14
CA ARG A 63 11.57 21.13 10.29
C ARG A 63 11.02 22.47 9.83
N LYS A 64 11.67 23.57 10.20
CA LYS A 64 11.24 24.91 9.79
C LYS A 64 11.25 25.10 8.27
N VAL A 65 12.28 24.64 7.56
CA VAL A 65 12.30 24.78 6.09
C VAL A 65 11.31 23.85 5.41
N LEU A 66 11.09 22.64 5.94
CA LEU A 66 10.02 21.75 5.48
C LEU A 66 8.64 22.37 5.73
N GLN A 67 8.43 23.02 6.87
CA GLN A 67 7.20 23.77 7.16
C GLN A 67 7.03 24.97 6.24
N ILE A 68 8.09 25.63 5.79
CA ILE A 68 7.92 26.66 4.75
C ILE A 68 7.52 25.97 3.43
N GLY A 69 8.19 24.89 3.07
CA GLY A 69 7.95 24.14 1.83
C GLY A 69 6.54 23.58 1.69
N ALA A 70 6.00 22.94 2.73
CA ALA A 70 4.66 22.35 2.72
C ALA A 70 3.53 23.38 2.53
N TRP A 71 3.79 24.66 2.81
CA TRP A 71 2.82 25.76 2.67
C TRP A 71 2.97 26.51 1.33
N GLN A 72 3.91 26.11 0.47
CA GLN A 72 4.10 26.63 -0.90
C GLN A 72 3.27 25.84 -1.93
N GLN A 73 2.11 25.32 -1.51
CA GLN A 73 1.28 24.37 -2.25
C GLN A 73 0.92 24.81 -3.68
N SER A 74 0.65 26.11 -3.86
CA SER A 74 0.26 26.68 -5.16
C SER A 74 1.44 27.03 -6.07
N ASP A 75 2.62 27.26 -5.49
CA ASP A 75 3.80 27.72 -6.22
C ASP A 75 4.69 26.55 -6.64
N ASP A 76 4.75 25.49 -5.83
CA ASP A 76 5.57 24.31 -6.10
C ASP A 76 4.98 23.03 -5.47
N PRO A 77 4.09 22.33 -6.20
CA PRO A 77 3.43 21.11 -5.71
C PRO A 77 4.41 19.98 -5.34
N GLU A 78 5.54 19.86 -6.05
CA GLU A 78 6.56 18.84 -5.76
C GLU A 78 7.27 19.14 -4.43
N MET A 79 7.63 20.41 -4.22
CA MET A 79 8.24 20.86 -2.97
C MET A 79 7.30 20.71 -1.77
N ALA A 80 6.02 21.02 -1.94
CA ALA A 80 5.01 20.83 -0.91
C ALA A 80 4.80 19.34 -0.60
N THR A 81 4.67 18.50 -1.62
CA THR A 81 4.50 17.04 -1.46
C THR A 81 5.70 16.41 -0.74
N PHE A 82 6.92 16.74 -1.15
CA PHE A 82 8.15 16.31 -0.49
C PHE A 82 8.14 16.66 1.00
N SER A 83 7.80 17.91 1.31
CA SER A 83 7.82 18.43 2.67
C SER A 83 6.78 17.76 3.56
N ILE A 84 5.56 17.59 3.07
CA ILE A 84 4.48 16.92 3.80
C ILE A 84 4.87 15.47 4.09
N ALA A 85 5.46 14.76 3.12
CA ALA A 85 5.87 13.37 3.30
C ALA A 85 6.89 13.20 4.44
N ILE A 86 7.93 14.05 4.48
CA ILE A 86 8.93 14.01 5.55
C ILE A 86 8.35 14.44 6.91
N LEU A 87 7.52 15.49 6.94
CA LEU A 87 6.91 15.96 8.19
C LEU A 87 5.95 14.93 8.78
N LEU A 88 5.15 14.24 7.96
CA LEU A 88 4.28 13.15 8.44
C LEU A 88 5.09 12.00 9.06
N ALA A 89 6.21 11.62 8.42
CA ALA A 89 7.08 10.60 8.95
C ALA A 89 7.74 11.03 10.27
N ASP A 90 8.17 12.29 10.38
CA ASP A 90 8.78 12.81 11.61
C ASP A 90 7.79 12.90 12.78
N VAL A 91 6.53 13.31 12.52
CA VAL A 91 5.45 13.28 13.53
C VAL A 91 5.28 11.89 14.10
N TRP A 92 5.28 10.88 13.24
CA TRP A 92 5.06 9.51 13.65
C TRP A 92 6.11 9.01 14.64
N ASN A 93 7.38 9.37 14.43
CA ASN A 93 8.48 8.89 15.24
C ASN A 93 8.73 9.72 16.51
N THR A 94 8.51 11.03 16.46
CA THR A 94 8.94 11.95 17.52
C THR A 94 7.80 12.66 18.21
N SER A 95 6.60 12.70 17.60
CA SER A 95 5.49 13.58 17.99
C SER A 95 5.83 15.08 17.96
N VAL A 96 6.95 15.48 17.33
CA VAL A 96 7.42 16.88 17.25
C VAL A 96 7.20 17.51 15.87
N GLY A 97 6.89 16.73 14.84
CA GLY A 97 6.91 17.18 13.43
C GLY A 97 6.06 18.42 13.10
N PHE A 98 4.80 18.21 12.74
CA PHE A 98 3.81 19.28 12.51
C PHE A 98 3.51 20.02 13.82
N GLY A 99 3.45 21.36 13.79
CA GLY A 99 3.19 22.14 14.99
C GLY A 99 1.83 21.79 15.63
N SER A 100 0.82 21.53 14.80
CA SER A 100 -0.49 20.99 15.21
C SER A 100 -1.09 20.17 14.06
N PRO A 101 -0.98 18.83 14.07
CA PRO A 101 -1.46 17.97 12.98
C PRO A 101 -2.93 18.21 12.56
N ASP A 102 -3.79 18.63 13.49
CA ASP A 102 -5.21 18.88 13.28
C ASP A 102 -5.46 20.13 12.44
N GLN A 103 -4.76 21.22 12.79
CA GLN A 103 -4.79 22.47 12.04
C GLN A 103 -4.16 22.27 10.67
N ASP A 104 -3.04 21.54 10.63
CA ASP A 104 -2.29 21.28 9.41
C ASP A 104 -3.10 20.43 8.41
N TRP A 105 -3.93 19.48 8.88
CA TRP A 105 -4.83 18.71 8.02
C TRP A 105 -5.85 19.61 7.30
N SER A 106 -6.49 20.53 8.02
CA SER A 106 -7.51 21.42 7.44
C SER A 106 -6.94 22.28 6.31
N ASP A 107 -5.71 22.75 6.50
CA ASP A 107 -5.02 23.62 5.54
C ASP A 107 -4.39 22.85 4.37
N LEU A 108 -3.92 21.60 4.59
CA LEU A 108 -3.25 20.79 3.56
C LEU A 108 -4.23 19.91 2.75
N SER A 109 -5.39 19.57 3.31
CA SER A 109 -6.31 18.62 2.67
C SER A 109 -6.76 19.02 1.26
N PRO A 110 -7.09 20.29 0.94
CA PRO A 110 -7.50 20.65 -0.43
C PRO A 110 -6.38 20.41 -1.44
N PHE A 111 -5.12 20.64 -1.05
CA PHE A 111 -3.96 20.36 -1.88
C PHE A 111 -3.75 18.84 -2.06
N ILE A 112 -3.75 18.08 -0.95
CA ILE A 112 -3.56 16.63 -0.98
C ILE A 112 -4.60 15.94 -1.87
N MET A 113 -5.86 16.38 -1.82
CA MET A 113 -6.93 15.82 -2.64
C MET A 113 -6.72 16.03 -4.15
N ASN A 114 -5.97 17.07 -4.53
CA ASN A 114 -5.65 17.39 -5.92
C ASN A 114 -4.33 16.76 -6.42
N LEU A 115 -3.61 16.03 -5.57
CA LEU A 115 -2.39 15.32 -5.99
C LEU A 115 -2.69 14.14 -6.93
N PRO A 116 -1.67 13.67 -7.69
CA PRO A 116 -1.75 12.40 -8.39
C PRO A 116 -2.19 11.26 -7.46
N PRO A 117 -3.00 10.29 -7.95
CA PRO A 117 -3.63 9.28 -7.09
C PRO A 117 -2.68 8.53 -6.16
N ALA A 118 -1.51 8.09 -6.64
CA ALA A 118 -0.52 7.35 -5.85
C ALA A 118 0.00 8.17 -4.67
N ARG A 119 0.37 9.43 -4.91
CA ARG A 119 0.87 10.33 -3.86
C ARG A 119 -0.24 10.68 -2.87
N ARG A 120 -1.44 10.96 -3.36
CA ARG A 120 -2.62 11.20 -2.53
C ARG A 120 -2.89 10.02 -1.61
N ALA A 121 -2.91 8.80 -2.15
CA ALA A 121 -3.16 7.57 -1.40
C ALA A 121 -2.21 7.43 -0.20
N VAL A 122 -0.91 7.63 -0.44
CA VAL A 122 0.13 7.54 0.60
C VAL A 122 -0.05 8.60 1.68
N LEU A 123 -0.23 9.87 1.31
CA LEU A 123 -0.37 10.95 2.29
C LEU A 123 -1.66 10.78 3.11
N LEU A 124 -2.78 10.40 2.46
CA LEU A 124 -4.04 10.13 3.16
C LEU A 124 -3.92 8.95 4.10
N ARG A 125 -3.24 7.86 3.71
CA ARG A 125 -3.01 6.71 4.59
C ARG A 125 -2.17 7.08 5.81
N ALA A 126 -1.09 7.84 5.62
CA ALA A 126 -0.26 8.29 6.72
C ALA A 126 -1.06 9.14 7.74
N TYR A 127 -1.88 10.07 7.24
CA TYR A 127 -2.76 10.84 8.12
C TYR A 127 -3.84 9.99 8.80
N PHE A 128 -4.44 9.02 8.11
CA PHE A 128 -5.46 8.11 8.67
C PHE A 128 -4.90 7.36 9.88
N GLU A 129 -3.68 6.86 9.76
CA GLU A 129 -3.04 6.13 10.84
C GLU A 129 -2.63 7.03 12.01
N LEU A 130 -2.16 8.25 11.74
CA LEU A 130 -1.95 9.25 12.81
C LEU A 130 -3.27 9.56 13.55
N TYR A 131 -4.39 9.56 12.83
CA TYR A 131 -5.72 9.69 13.42
C TYR A 131 -6.10 8.47 14.28
N GLN A 132 -5.87 7.24 13.79
CA GLN A 132 -6.07 6.01 14.57
C GLN A 132 -5.22 5.97 15.86
N MET A 133 -4.01 6.56 15.82
CA MET A 133 -3.14 6.70 16.99
C MET A 133 -3.56 7.82 17.95
N GLY A 134 -4.55 8.63 17.60
CA GLY A 134 -4.98 9.80 18.38
C GLY A 134 -3.99 10.97 18.37
N ILE A 135 -3.02 10.96 17.44
CA ILE A 135 -2.04 12.03 17.23
C ILE A 135 -2.67 13.18 16.43
N CYS A 136 -3.53 12.83 15.47
CA CYS A 136 -4.37 13.78 14.73
C CYS A 136 -5.85 13.62 15.17
N LYS A 137 -6.52 14.71 15.50
CA LYS A 137 -7.91 14.83 15.93
C LYS A 137 -8.69 15.75 14.99
N ALA A 138 -8.56 15.52 13.68
CA ALA A 138 -9.38 16.22 12.70
C ALA A 138 -10.87 15.92 12.93
N ASP A 139 -11.72 16.95 12.85
CA ASP A 139 -13.19 16.82 12.98
C ASP A 139 -13.79 15.90 11.90
N SER A 140 -13.10 15.78 10.76
CA SER A 140 -13.45 14.83 9.71
C SER A 140 -12.20 14.34 9.00
N PHE A 141 -12.11 13.03 8.86
CA PHE A 141 -11.11 12.37 8.05
C PHE A 141 -11.76 11.88 6.74
N PRO A 142 -11.10 12.00 5.57
CA PRO A 142 -11.66 11.56 4.30
C PRO A 142 -12.01 10.08 4.36
N ASN A 143 -13.10 9.70 3.72
CA ASN A 143 -13.58 8.32 3.70
C ASN A 143 -12.49 7.43 3.06
N PRO A 144 -12.19 6.25 3.62
CA PRO A 144 -11.21 5.34 3.03
C PRO A 144 -11.45 4.96 1.56
N ASN A 145 -12.68 5.08 1.10
CA ASN A 145 -13.01 4.91 -0.31
C ASN A 145 -12.42 6.01 -1.23
N GLN A 146 -11.84 7.08 -0.67
CA GLN A 146 -11.14 8.15 -1.40
C GLN A 146 -9.62 7.91 -1.48
N TYR A 147 -9.11 6.87 -0.81
CA TYR A 147 -7.69 6.56 -0.74
C TYR A 147 -7.10 5.87 -1.97
N PRO A 148 -7.80 5.01 -2.72
CA PRO A 148 -7.08 4.09 -3.57
C PRO A 148 -6.40 4.81 -4.75
N THR A 149 -5.20 4.34 -5.07
CA THR A 149 -4.41 4.78 -6.22
C THR A 149 -5.16 4.53 -7.53
N GLU A 150 -5.91 3.43 -7.59
CA GLU A 150 -6.64 2.99 -8.78
C GLU A 150 -8.03 2.49 -8.41
N ASN A 151 -9.00 2.63 -9.32
CA ASN A 151 -10.35 2.15 -9.08
C ASN A 151 -10.40 0.62 -9.16
N ALA A 152 -11.31 0.01 -8.41
CA ALA A 152 -11.48 -1.45 -8.36
C ALA A 152 -11.65 -2.06 -9.77
N ASP A 153 -12.45 -1.43 -10.63
CA ASP A 153 -12.70 -1.91 -12.00
C ASP A 153 -11.43 -1.99 -12.86
N GLU A 154 -10.49 -1.04 -12.69
CA GLU A 154 -9.23 -0.96 -13.43
C GLU A 154 -8.23 -2.06 -13.01
N ILE A 155 -8.40 -2.58 -11.79
CA ILE A 155 -7.60 -3.65 -11.21
C ILE A 155 -8.22 -5.02 -11.50
N MET A 156 -9.54 -5.13 -11.40
CA MET A 156 -10.26 -6.39 -11.56
C MET A 156 -10.11 -7.00 -12.95
N SER A 157 -10.15 -6.20 -14.02
CA SER A 157 -10.09 -6.72 -15.40
C SER A 157 -8.78 -7.47 -15.70
N PRO A 158 -7.58 -6.92 -15.40
CA PRO A 158 -6.32 -7.66 -15.50
C PRO A 158 -6.26 -8.92 -14.63
N LEU A 159 -6.80 -8.88 -13.40
CA LEU A 159 -6.87 -10.04 -12.51
C LEU A 159 -7.77 -11.14 -13.08
N CYS A 160 -8.95 -10.79 -13.61
CA CYS A 160 -9.84 -11.73 -14.27
C CYS A 160 -9.15 -12.38 -15.48
N CYS A 161 -8.38 -11.59 -16.24
CA CYS A 161 -7.59 -12.12 -17.35
C CYS A 161 -6.51 -13.11 -16.88
N LEU A 162 -5.88 -12.89 -15.72
CA LEU A 162 -4.95 -13.86 -15.14
C LEU A 162 -5.66 -15.14 -14.69
N ALA A 163 -6.80 -15.01 -14.00
CA ALA A 163 -7.57 -16.16 -13.56
C ALA A 163 -8.04 -17.04 -14.74
N ARG A 164 -8.56 -16.43 -15.82
CA ARG A 164 -9.04 -17.14 -17.02
C ARG A 164 -7.92 -17.74 -17.88
N LYS A 165 -6.66 -17.41 -17.63
CA LYS A 165 -5.52 -18.03 -18.32
C LYS A 165 -5.17 -19.41 -17.76
N MET A 166 -5.77 -19.84 -16.66
CA MET A 166 -5.59 -21.21 -16.17
C MET A 166 -5.97 -22.21 -17.25
N THR A 167 -5.05 -23.12 -17.53
CA THR A 167 -5.21 -24.23 -18.45
C THR A 167 -6.15 -25.30 -17.87
N GLU A 168 -6.65 -26.20 -18.72
CA GLU A 168 -7.46 -27.32 -18.27
C GLU A 168 -6.70 -28.22 -17.26
N ASP A 169 -5.40 -28.42 -17.46
CA ASP A 169 -4.55 -29.17 -16.53
C ASP A 169 -4.44 -28.46 -15.17
N GLU A 170 -4.27 -27.13 -15.16
CA GLU A 170 -4.29 -26.33 -13.94
C GLU A 170 -5.63 -26.43 -13.21
N LEU A 171 -6.76 -26.30 -13.92
CA LEU A 171 -8.09 -26.40 -13.31
C LEU A 171 -8.34 -27.79 -12.73
N ASN A 172 -7.95 -28.85 -13.45
CA ASN A 172 -8.04 -30.22 -12.95
C ASN A 172 -7.19 -30.43 -11.69
N PHE A 173 -5.99 -29.87 -11.63
CA PHE A 173 -5.13 -29.94 -10.45
C PHE A 173 -5.71 -29.18 -9.26
N VAL A 174 -6.16 -27.94 -9.49
CA VAL A 174 -6.81 -27.12 -8.45
C VAL A 174 -8.02 -27.86 -7.88
N SER A 175 -8.87 -28.44 -8.71
CA SER A 175 -10.07 -29.15 -8.26
C SER A 175 -9.79 -30.37 -7.36
N GLN A 176 -8.55 -30.85 -7.30
CA GLN A 176 -8.12 -31.98 -6.46
C GLN A 176 -7.45 -31.55 -5.15
N ALA A 177 -7.25 -30.24 -4.92
CA ALA A 177 -6.43 -29.72 -3.84
C ALA A 177 -6.94 -30.10 -2.43
N ASP A 178 -8.25 -30.26 -2.27
CA ASP A 178 -8.86 -30.76 -1.02
C ASP A 178 -8.82 -32.29 -0.95
N TYR A 179 -7.61 -32.86 -1.04
CA TYR A 179 -7.37 -34.31 -0.93
C TYR A 179 -8.22 -35.17 -1.90
N GLY A 180 -8.64 -34.61 -3.03
CA GLY A 180 -9.52 -35.26 -4.00
C GLY A 180 -10.99 -35.40 -3.55
N CYS A 181 -11.43 -34.69 -2.51
CA CYS A 181 -12.84 -34.57 -2.16
C CYS A 181 -13.60 -33.77 -3.21
N ASP A 182 -14.80 -34.22 -3.59
CA ASP A 182 -15.75 -33.48 -4.43
C ASP A 182 -15.17 -32.84 -5.71
N VAL A 183 -14.13 -33.43 -6.30
CA VAL A 183 -13.36 -32.91 -7.45
C VAL A 183 -14.25 -32.35 -8.56
N ARG A 184 -15.28 -33.11 -8.96
CA ARG A 184 -16.19 -32.69 -10.02
C ARG A 184 -16.97 -31.43 -9.65
N LYS A 185 -17.39 -31.27 -8.39
CA LYS A 185 -18.09 -30.06 -7.92
C LYS A 185 -17.15 -28.86 -7.91
N HIS A 186 -15.93 -29.01 -7.40
CA HIS A 186 -14.93 -27.93 -7.44
C HIS A 186 -14.63 -27.52 -8.89
N LEU A 187 -14.42 -28.48 -9.78
CA LEU A 187 -14.14 -28.20 -11.19
C LEU A 187 -15.32 -27.47 -11.87
N THR A 188 -16.56 -27.92 -11.64
CA THR A 188 -17.74 -27.23 -12.15
C THR A 188 -17.84 -25.80 -11.59
N ALA A 189 -17.65 -25.62 -10.29
CA ALA A 189 -17.69 -24.29 -9.67
C ALA A 189 -16.56 -23.37 -10.17
N LEU A 190 -15.36 -23.90 -10.43
CA LEU A 190 -14.26 -23.14 -11.04
C LEU A 190 -14.65 -22.62 -12.43
N TYR A 191 -15.22 -23.47 -13.30
CA TYR A 191 -15.68 -23.03 -14.61
C TYR A 191 -16.79 -21.98 -14.49
N GLU A 192 -17.78 -22.19 -13.61
CA GLU A 192 -18.85 -21.23 -13.38
C GLU A 192 -18.32 -19.86 -12.95
N VAL A 193 -17.34 -19.82 -12.03
CA VAL A 193 -16.68 -18.58 -11.61
C VAL A 193 -15.93 -17.93 -12.76
N LEU A 194 -15.13 -18.69 -13.52
CA LEU A 194 -14.32 -18.13 -14.61
C LEU A 194 -15.15 -17.62 -15.80
N ASP A 195 -16.33 -18.20 -16.00
CA ASP A 195 -17.30 -17.76 -17.00
C ASP A 195 -18.05 -16.47 -16.58
N GLN A 196 -18.10 -16.13 -15.28
CA GLN A 196 -18.66 -14.85 -14.83
C GLN A 196 -17.79 -13.68 -15.30
N PRO A 197 -18.35 -12.54 -15.73
CA PRO A 197 -17.59 -11.37 -16.17
C PRO A 197 -16.60 -10.83 -15.13
N ASP A 198 -16.94 -10.93 -13.85
CA ASP A 198 -16.19 -10.41 -12.71
C ASP A 198 -15.44 -11.50 -11.92
N CYS A 199 -15.47 -12.77 -12.36
CA CYS A 199 -14.82 -13.90 -11.69
C CYS A 199 -15.16 -14.02 -10.18
N ARG A 200 -16.38 -13.62 -9.80
CA ARG A 200 -16.81 -13.59 -8.41
C ARG A 200 -17.30 -14.95 -7.93
N PHE A 201 -16.95 -15.30 -6.69
CA PHE A 201 -17.49 -16.46 -6.01
C PHE A 201 -18.98 -16.29 -5.69
N PRO A 202 -19.77 -17.37 -5.70
CA PRO A 202 -21.16 -17.31 -5.29
C PRO A 202 -21.28 -16.74 -3.87
N LYS A 203 -22.29 -15.88 -3.65
CA LYS A 203 -22.51 -15.28 -2.33
C LYS A 203 -22.83 -16.38 -1.30
N ASP A 204 -22.27 -16.25 -0.10
CA ASP A 204 -22.49 -17.15 1.04
C ASP A 204 -21.97 -18.60 0.82
N GLU A 205 -21.25 -18.86 -0.27
CA GLU A 205 -20.59 -20.13 -0.56
C GLU A 205 -19.13 -20.07 -0.10
N CYS A 206 -18.78 -20.90 0.89
CA CYS A 206 -17.43 -20.93 1.46
C CYS A 206 -16.61 -22.16 1.05
N LEU A 207 -17.22 -23.15 0.39
CA LEU A 207 -16.58 -24.41 0.02
C LEU A 207 -16.19 -24.44 -1.46
N TYR A 208 -17.13 -24.16 -2.37
CA TYR A 208 -16.93 -24.37 -3.81
C TYR A 208 -16.88 -23.05 -4.61
N PRO A 209 -15.78 -22.71 -5.33
CA PRO A 209 -14.47 -23.36 -5.35
C PRO A 209 -13.51 -22.79 -4.29
N ASN A 210 -13.99 -21.97 -3.34
CA ASN A 210 -13.15 -21.19 -2.43
C ASN A 210 -12.08 -22.03 -1.73
N GLU A 211 -12.44 -23.17 -1.13
CA GLU A 211 -11.52 -24.02 -0.37
C GLU A 211 -10.29 -24.46 -1.18
N VAL A 212 -10.50 -24.98 -2.40
CA VAL A 212 -9.39 -25.43 -3.24
C VAL A 212 -8.56 -24.26 -3.79
N VAL A 213 -9.19 -23.12 -4.08
CA VAL A 213 -8.49 -21.90 -4.51
C VAL A 213 -7.61 -21.38 -3.37
N GLU A 214 -8.11 -21.41 -2.15
CA GLU A 214 -7.38 -21.04 -0.95
C GLU A 214 -6.18 -21.93 -0.68
N LEU A 215 -6.34 -23.25 -0.83
CA LEU A 215 -5.26 -24.22 -0.66
C LEU A 215 -4.14 -24.03 -1.70
N ILE A 216 -4.49 -23.86 -2.97
CA ILE A 216 -3.49 -23.70 -4.05
C ILE A 216 -2.75 -22.38 -3.97
N SER A 217 -3.44 -21.28 -3.66
CA SER A 217 -2.81 -19.96 -3.50
C SER A 217 -1.90 -19.85 -2.28
N HIS A 218 -1.87 -20.85 -1.40
CA HIS A 218 -0.96 -20.89 -0.26
C HIS A 218 0.49 -21.22 -0.67
N ASP A 219 0.68 -22.08 -1.68
CA ASP A 219 2.00 -22.58 -2.08
C ASP A 219 2.42 -22.02 -3.46
N PRO A 220 3.45 -21.14 -3.52
CA PRO A 220 3.96 -20.59 -4.76
C PRO A 220 4.47 -21.60 -5.79
N SER A 221 4.77 -22.84 -5.37
CA SER A 221 5.22 -23.90 -6.27
C SER A 221 4.07 -24.70 -6.90
N SER A 222 2.85 -24.50 -6.43
CA SER A 222 1.67 -25.22 -6.89
C SER A 222 1.21 -24.75 -8.28
N MET A 223 0.78 -25.72 -9.09
CA MET A 223 0.18 -25.46 -10.39
C MET A 223 -1.16 -24.72 -10.19
N GLY A 224 -1.38 -23.62 -10.92
CA GLY A 224 -2.53 -22.74 -10.74
C GLY A 224 -2.38 -21.65 -9.67
N PHE A 225 -1.23 -21.52 -9.00
CA PHE A 225 -0.97 -20.52 -7.94
C PHE A 225 -1.35 -19.09 -8.34
N VAL A 226 -0.96 -18.64 -9.54
CA VAL A 226 -1.21 -17.26 -10.01
C VAL A 226 -2.69 -17.02 -10.24
N GLY A 227 -3.38 -17.94 -10.93
CA GLY A 227 -4.81 -17.82 -11.21
C GLY A 227 -5.65 -17.86 -9.93
N CYS A 228 -5.31 -18.76 -9.01
CA CYS A 228 -5.98 -18.85 -7.71
C CYS A 228 -5.75 -17.60 -6.85
N THR A 229 -4.52 -17.06 -6.83
CA THR A 229 -4.25 -15.80 -6.12
C THR A 229 -5.07 -14.64 -6.72
N ALA A 230 -5.16 -14.56 -8.05
CA ALA A 230 -5.97 -13.53 -8.70
C ALA A 230 -7.46 -13.63 -8.32
N LEU A 231 -8.02 -14.85 -8.26
CA LEU A 231 -9.40 -15.08 -7.80
C LEU A 231 -9.62 -14.60 -6.35
N LEU A 232 -8.68 -14.87 -5.45
CA LEU A 232 -8.82 -14.41 -4.05
C LEU A 232 -8.79 -12.89 -3.94
N ILE A 233 -7.88 -12.22 -4.65
CA ILE A 233 -7.82 -10.76 -4.66
C ILE A 233 -9.14 -10.16 -5.18
N ILE A 234 -9.68 -10.70 -6.28
CA ILE A 234 -10.97 -10.26 -6.84
C ILE A 234 -12.09 -10.36 -5.80
N ASN A 235 -12.14 -11.48 -5.07
CA ASN A 235 -13.18 -11.73 -4.08
C ASN A 235 -13.00 -10.89 -2.80
N ASP A 236 -11.76 -10.60 -2.40
CA ASP A 236 -11.49 -9.62 -1.34
C ASP A 236 -11.96 -8.22 -1.75
N ILE A 237 -11.71 -7.80 -2.99
CA ILE A 237 -12.20 -6.50 -3.49
C ILE A 237 -13.74 -6.45 -3.43
N HIS A 238 -14.42 -7.49 -3.92
CA HIS A 238 -15.89 -7.55 -3.90
C HIS A 238 -16.50 -7.58 -2.50
N SER A 239 -15.82 -8.22 -1.54
CA SER A 239 -16.26 -8.29 -0.15
C SER A 239 -15.79 -7.11 0.69
N SER A 240 -15.14 -6.11 0.08
CA SER A 240 -14.52 -4.98 0.81
C SER A 240 -13.57 -5.45 1.92
N GLY A 241 -12.81 -6.51 1.64
CA GLY A 241 -11.80 -7.08 2.54
C GLY A 241 -12.36 -7.93 3.70
N HIS A 242 -13.66 -8.20 3.76
CA HIS A 242 -14.26 -8.91 4.91
C HIS A 242 -13.77 -10.35 5.12
N HIS A 243 -13.19 -10.97 4.09
CA HIS A 243 -12.62 -12.31 4.21
C HIS A 243 -11.12 -12.32 4.52
N ASP A 244 -10.44 -11.20 4.28
CA ASP A 244 -8.98 -11.03 4.43
C ASP A 244 -8.18 -12.24 3.92
N TYR A 245 -8.40 -12.63 2.67
CA TYR A 245 -7.63 -13.73 2.09
C TYR A 245 -6.15 -13.37 1.93
N MET A 246 -5.84 -12.09 1.75
CA MET A 246 -4.53 -11.66 1.27
C MET A 246 -3.52 -11.24 2.34
N SER A 247 -3.90 -10.84 3.56
CA SER A 247 -2.90 -10.46 4.58
C SER A 247 -1.96 -11.62 4.92
N PHE A 248 -2.52 -12.79 5.24
CA PHE A 248 -1.77 -14.00 5.55
C PHE A 248 -0.94 -14.47 4.35
N ARG A 249 -1.49 -14.36 3.14
CA ARG A 249 -0.81 -14.78 1.91
C ARG A 249 0.35 -13.85 1.56
N TRP A 250 0.19 -12.54 1.70
CA TRP A 250 1.29 -11.60 1.52
C TRP A 250 2.44 -11.89 2.47
N MET A 251 2.13 -12.09 3.74
CA MET A 251 3.12 -12.40 4.76
C MET A 251 4.01 -13.60 4.41
N ASN A 252 3.43 -14.66 3.83
CA ASN A 252 4.16 -15.88 3.50
C ASN A 252 4.77 -15.84 2.09
N ASN A 253 4.12 -15.15 1.14
CA ASN A 253 4.39 -15.28 -0.29
C ASN A 253 4.83 -13.97 -0.96
N SER A 254 5.05 -12.87 -0.24
CA SER A 254 5.44 -11.57 -0.84
C SER A 254 6.62 -11.67 -1.80
N LYS A 255 7.64 -12.46 -1.45
CA LYS A 255 8.81 -12.70 -2.32
C LYS A 255 8.45 -13.43 -3.60
N ALA A 256 7.55 -14.41 -3.51
CA ALA A 256 7.09 -15.15 -4.67
C ALA A 256 6.28 -14.24 -5.61
N TYR A 257 5.37 -13.43 -5.08
CA TYR A 257 4.64 -12.43 -5.86
C TYR A 257 5.57 -11.45 -6.56
N CYS A 258 6.56 -10.91 -5.85
CA CYS A 258 7.58 -10.04 -6.44
C CYS A 258 8.47 -10.74 -7.48
N GLY A 259 8.58 -12.07 -7.44
CA GLY A 259 9.37 -12.88 -8.38
C GLY A 259 8.60 -13.35 -9.63
N LEU A 260 7.30 -13.07 -9.74
CA LEU A 260 6.50 -13.40 -10.91
C LEU A 260 6.96 -12.61 -12.15
N SER A 261 6.62 -13.12 -13.34
CA SER A 261 6.82 -12.39 -14.60
C SER A 261 6.03 -11.07 -14.59
N ASP A 262 6.48 -10.04 -15.30
CA ASP A 262 5.85 -8.71 -15.26
C ASP A 262 4.34 -8.76 -15.54
N SER A 263 3.93 -9.54 -16.56
CA SER A 263 2.52 -9.71 -16.94
C SER A 263 1.63 -10.37 -15.87
N GLN A 264 2.23 -11.09 -14.92
CA GLN A 264 1.53 -11.73 -13.79
C GLN A 264 1.69 -10.90 -12.50
N ARG A 265 2.90 -10.37 -12.29
CA ARG A 265 3.30 -9.61 -11.11
C ARG A 265 2.50 -8.33 -10.98
N GLU A 266 2.40 -7.55 -12.07
CA GLU A 266 1.79 -6.22 -12.02
C GLU A 266 0.32 -6.26 -11.58
N PRO A 267 -0.58 -7.08 -12.18
CA PRO A 267 -1.97 -7.15 -11.70
C PRO A 267 -2.10 -7.60 -10.24
N ILE A 268 -1.30 -8.60 -9.83
CA ILE A 268 -1.32 -9.14 -8.48
C ILE A 268 -0.89 -8.07 -7.47
N LEU A 269 0.21 -7.36 -7.73
CA LEU A 269 0.71 -6.33 -6.82
C LEU A 269 -0.22 -5.10 -6.76
N ARG A 270 -0.82 -4.68 -7.89
CA ARG A 270 -1.85 -3.63 -7.92
C ARG A 270 -3.08 -4.03 -7.11
N GLY A 271 -3.51 -5.29 -7.21
CA GLY A 271 -4.56 -5.86 -6.40
C GLY A 271 -4.28 -5.82 -4.90
N ILE A 272 -3.11 -6.30 -4.48
CA ILE A 272 -2.68 -6.28 -3.07
C ILE A 272 -2.56 -4.84 -2.56
N ARG A 273 -2.02 -3.92 -3.39
CA ARG A 273 -1.95 -2.49 -3.05
C ARG A 273 -3.33 -1.89 -2.79
N HIS A 274 -4.29 -2.19 -3.66
CA HIS A 274 -5.66 -1.72 -3.50
C HIS A 274 -6.31 -2.23 -2.22
N LEU A 275 -6.13 -3.51 -1.88
CA LEU A 275 -6.64 -4.07 -0.62
C LEU A 275 -6.05 -3.35 0.59
N TYR A 276 -4.73 -3.14 0.61
CA TYR A 276 -4.06 -2.36 1.66
C TYR A 276 -4.60 -0.93 1.78
N GLU A 277 -4.84 -0.26 0.66
CA GLU A 277 -5.31 1.13 0.63
C GLU A 277 -6.78 1.27 1.05
N THR A 278 -7.60 0.25 0.81
CA THR A 278 -9.06 0.31 1.03
C THR A 278 -9.51 -0.36 2.33
N ASP A 279 -8.66 -1.14 2.96
CA ASP A 279 -8.96 -1.78 4.24
C ASP A 279 -9.08 -0.74 5.38
N LYS A 280 -10.26 -0.74 5.99
CA LYS A 280 -10.68 0.16 7.08
C LYS A 280 -10.34 -0.38 8.46
N ASP A 281 -10.27 -1.70 8.58
CA ASP A 281 -10.06 -2.39 9.85
C ASP A 281 -8.56 -2.60 10.13
N GLY A 282 -7.72 -2.32 9.13
CA GLY A 282 -6.29 -2.22 9.28
C GLY A 282 -5.62 -3.47 8.73
N TRP A 283 -5.21 -3.40 7.46
CA TRP A 283 -4.51 -4.50 6.81
C TRP A 283 -3.16 -4.74 7.49
N ASP A 284 -3.12 -5.72 8.40
CA ASP A 284 -1.92 -6.08 9.14
C ASP A 284 -1.57 -7.56 8.89
N PRO A 285 -0.66 -7.85 7.95
CA PRO A 285 -0.23 -9.22 7.67
C PRO A 285 0.42 -9.88 8.88
N THR A 286 0.76 -9.16 9.95
CA THR A 286 1.41 -9.71 11.15
C THR A 286 0.45 -10.05 12.29
N GLU A 287 -0.83 -9.63 12.22
CA GLU A 287 -1.79 -9.83 13.33
C GLU A 287 -2.16 -11.30 13.54
N LEU A 288 -2.20 -12.10 12.48
CA LEU A 288 -2.59 -13.52 12.51
C LEU A 288 -1.50 -14.45 13.08
N GLN A 289 -0.40 -13.93 13.62
CA GLN A 289 0.73 -14.76 14.07
C GLN A 289 0.88 -14.96 15.58
N PHE A 290 0.96 -16.24 15.93
CA PHE A 290 1.54 -16.77 17.17
C PHE A 290 3.09 -16.78 17.16
N GLY A 291 3.78 -15.69 16.77
CA GLY A 291 5.24 -15.63 16.96
C GLY A 291 6.05 -14.52 16.26
N LYS A 292 6.85 -13.77 17.04
CA LYS A 292 7.72 -12.63 16.66
C LYS A 292 8.79 -12.85 15.57
N LYS A 293 8.94 -14.06 15.00
CA LYS A 293 10.08 -14.39 14.11
C LYS A 293 9.84 -14.06 12.64
N ARG A 294 8.61 -13.96 12.17
CA ARG A 294 8.33 -13.75 10.73
C ARG A 294 8.16 -12.28 10.35
N ASP A 295 7.99 -11.36 11.31
CA ASP A 295 7.87 -9.91 11.05
C ASP A 295 9.06 -9.34 10.24
N LYS A 296 10.25 -9.93 10.34
CA LYS A 296 11.44 -9.48 9.61
C LYS A 296 11.49 -9.93 8.14
N GLN A 297 10.58 -10.79 7.70
CA GLN A 297 10.60 -11.38 6.37
C GLN A 297 9.55 -10.79 5.42
N VAL A 298 8.53 -10.13 5.96
CA VAL A 298 7.45 -9.53 5.17
C VAL A 298 7.97 -8.29 4.45
N MET A 299 7.84 -8.28 3.13
CA MET A 299 8.22 -7.14 2.30
C MET A 299 7.19 -6.02 2.43
N SER A 300 7.64 -4.78 2.23
CA SER A 300 6.72 -3.67 1.96
C SER A 300 6.02 -3.91 0.62
N ILE A 301 4.73 -3.57 0.54
CA ILE A 301 4.01 -3.54 -0.72
C ILE A 301 4.65 -2.45 -1.59
N PRO A 302 5.04 -2.76 -2.84
CA PRO A 302 5.64 -1.77 -3.72
C PRO A 302 4.72 -0.56 -3.96
N TYR A 303 5.35 0.61 -4.02
CA TYR A 303 4.72 1.86 -4.42
C TYR A 303 4.96 2.12 -5.91
N TYR A 304 3.90 2.54 -6.62
CA TYR A 304 3.95 2.87 -8.04
C TYR A 304 3.42 4.29 -8.27
N ASP A 305 4.28 5.21 -8.70
CA ASP A 305 3.84 6.53 -9.14
C ASP A 305 3.67 6.53 -10.65
N SER A 306 2.43 6.41 -11.11
CA SER A 306 2.08 6.44 -12.54
C SER A 306 2.39 7.77 -13.23
N GLY A 307 2.71 8.83 -12.47
CA GLY A 307 3.07 10.15 -12.98
C GLY A 307 4.55 10.34 -13.30
N SER A 308 5.43 9.49 -12.75
CA SER A 308 6.85 9.48 -13.10
C SER A 308 7.07 8.49 -14.23
N ALA A 309 6.93 8.95 -15.48
CA ALA A 309 7.40 8.19 -16.62
C ALA A 309 8.89 7.86 -16.43
N ALA A 310 9.20 6.55 -16.41
CA ALA A 310 10.57 6.03 -16.41
C ALA A 310 11.31 6.37 -17.71
#